data_AF-A0A6A1VCZ1-F1
#
_entry.id   AF-A0A6A1VCZ1-F1
#
_cell.length_a   1.000
_cell.length_b   1.000
_cell.length_c   1.000
_cell.angle_alpha   90.00
_cell.angle_beta   90.00
_cell.angle_gamma   90.00
#
_symmetry.space_group_name_H-M   'P 1'
#
loop_
_entity.id
_entity.type
_entity.pdbx_description
1 polymer ?
#
loop_
_entity_poly.entity_id
_entity_poly.type
_entity_poly.pdbx_seq_one_letter_code
_entity_poly.pdbx_strand_id
1 'polypeptide(L)' 'MANVGGNLVVVWEEKGKGIGKEMEIWCAEIEVEKREGGRELWGKVGWVEKVGTVPSGSSIAHCMAVEV' A
#
# COMPACT_ATOMS: atom_id res chain seq x y z
N MET A 1 -4.47 2.63 -3.62
CA MET A 1 -3.66 1.65 -4.37
C MET A 1 -3.48 2.12 -5.80
N ALA A 2 -2.38 1.74 -6.45
CA ALA A 2 -2.05 2.09 -7.83
C ALA A 2 -1.26 0.97 -8.52
N ASN A 3 -1.27 0.93 -9.86
CA ASN A 3 -0.38 0.08 -10.64
C ASN A 3 0.93 0.83 -10.89
N VAL A 4 2.05 0.31 -10.40
CA VAL A 4 3.38 0.91 -10.57
C VAL A 4 4.29 -0.16 -11.17
N GLY A 5 4.73 0.05 -12.42
CA GLY A 5 5.64 -0.88 -13.09
C GLY A 5 5.07 -2.30 -13.30
N GLY A 6 3.74 -2.45 -13.32
CA GLY A 6 3.07 -3.76 -13.41
C GLY A 6 2.74 -4.40 -12.06
N ASN A 7 3.25 -3.85 -10.96
CA ASN A 7 2.96 -4.29 -9.60
C ASN A 7 1.83 -3.49 -8.96
N LEU A 8 1.14 -4.12 -8.01
CA LEU A 8 0.14 -3.45 -7.18
C LEU A 8 0.85 -2.77 -5.99
N VAL A 9 0.76 -1.46 -5.91
CA VAL A 9 1.21 -0.70 -4.75
C VAL A 9 0.01 -0.31 -3.89
N VAL A 10 0.03 -0.71 -2.63
CA VAL A 10 -1.02 -0.41 -1.64
C VAL A 10 -0.43 0.55 -0.61
N VAL A 11 -1.22 1.57 -0.25
CA VAL A 11 -0.90 2.52 0.81
C VAL A 11 -2.07 2.50 1.78
N TRP A 12 -1.80 2.44 3.09
CA TRP A 12 -2.83 2.42 4.14
C TRP A 12 -2.37 3.18 5.38
N GLU A 13 -3.33 3.61 6.19
CA GLU A 13 -3.09 4.21 7.50
C GLU A 13 -3.14 3.13 8.59
N GLU A 14 -2.15 3.13 9.48
CA GLU A 14 -2.15 2.32 10.68
C GLU A 14 -2.10 3.22 11.92
N LYS A 15 -2.86 2.87 12.95
CA LYS A 15 -2.74 3.55 14.25
C LYS A 15 -1.35 3.25 14.80
N GLY A 16 -0.52 4.29 14.93
CA GLY A 16 0.82 4.15 15.50
C GLY A 16 0.77 3.54 16.90
N LYS A 17 1.83 2.82 17.29
CA LYS A 17 1.93 2.14 18.60
C LYS A 17 2.17 3.08 19.78
N GLY A 18 2.26 4.40 19.55
CA GLY A 18 2.56 5.41 20.56
C GLY A 18 1.32 6.08 21.16
N ILE A 19 1.49 6.73 22.32
CA ILE A 19 0.50 7.64 22.91
C ILE A 19 0.65 8.97 22.17
N GLY A 20 -0.13 9.19 21.11
CA GLY A 20 0.00 10.38 20.28
C GLY A 20 -1.18 10.64 19.37
N LYS A 21 -1.21 11.85 18.80
CA LYS A 21 -2.18 12.28 17.78
C LYS A 21 -1.66 12.00 16.37
N GLU A 22 -0.93 10.91 16.18
CA GLU A 22 -0.26 10.58 14.91
C GLU A 22 -0.62 9.17 14.45
N MET A 23 -0.66 8.97 13.14
CA MET A 23 -0.90 7.70 12.45
C MET A 23 0.21 7.45 11.46
N GLU A 24 0.60 6.19 11.29
CA GLU A 24 1.64 5.80 10.34
C GLU A 24 1.01 5.56 8.98
N ILE A 25 1.69 6.02 7.92
CA ILE A 25 1.37 5.66 6.55
C ILE A 25 2.30 4.54 6.14
N TRP A 26 1.71 3.40 5.80
CA TRP A 26 2.42 2.22 5.34
C TRP A 26 2.21 2.04 3.85
N CYS A 27 3.21 1.47 3.21
CA CYS A 27 3.17 1.12 1.81
C CYS A 27 3.71 -0.29 1.59
N ALA A 28 3.12 -1.00 0.64
CA ALA A 28 3.58 -2.30 0.20
C ALA A 28 3.51 -2.41 -1.31
N GLU A 29 4.54 -3.04 -1.89
CA GLU A 29 4.52 -3.49 -3.26
C GLU A 29 4.19 -4.98 -3.31
N ILE A 30 3.26 -5.32 -4.17
CA ILE A 30 2.75 -6.68 -4.35
C ILE A 30 2.82 -7.02 -5.83
N GLU A 31 3.65 -8.00 -6.16
CA GLU A 31 3.62 -8.64 -7.47
C GLU A 31 2.35 -9.48 -7.57
N VAL A 32 1.60 -9.33 -8.66
CA VAL A 32 0.31 -10.00 -8.85
C VAL A 32 0.38 -10.88 -10.08
N GLU A 33 0.01 -12.15 -9.91
CA GLU A 33 -0.04 -13.10 -11.02
C GLU A 33 -1.38 -13.85 -11.07
N LYS A 34 -1.74 -14.28 -12.27
CA LYS A 34 -2.91 -15.13 -12.52
C LYS A 34 -2.46 -16.57 -12.70
N ARG A 35 -2.99 -17.49 -11.90
CA ARG A 35 -2.71 -18.93 -11.97
C ARG A 35 -3.93 -19.72 -12.43
N GLU A 36 -3.73 -21.02 -12.69
CA GLU A 36 -4.77 -21.99 -13.07
C GLU A 36 -5.68 -21.56 -14.24
N GLY A 37 -5.08 -20.96 -15.27
CA GLY A 37 -5.80 -20.45 -16.44
C GLY A 37 -6.60 -19.18 -16.18
N GLY A 38 -6.22 -18.39 -15.17
CA GLY A 38 -6.85 -17.10 -14.85
C GLY A 38 -7.96 -17.17 -13.79
N ARG A 39 -8.16 -18.33 -13.17
CA ARG A 39 -9.17 -18.54 -12.13
C ARG A 39 -8.71 -18.11 -10.74
N GLU A 40 -7.41 -18.16 -10.50
CA GLU A 40 -6.81 -17.75 -9.24
C GLU A 40 -5.96 -16.51 -9.42
N LEU A 41 -6.04 -15.59 -8.46
CA LEU A 41 -5.19 -14.42 -8.35
C LEU A 41 -4.28 -14.61 -7.13
N TRP A 42 -2.98 -14.64 -7.37
CA TRP A 42 -1.97 -14.75 -6.33
C TRP A 42 -1.21 -13.44 -6.21
N GLY A 43 -0.74 -13.15 -5.00
CA GLY A 43 0.08 -11.99 -4.71
C GLY A 43 1.33 -12.40 -3.94
N LYS A 44 2.48 -11.84 -4.32
CA LYS A 44 3.73 -11.94 -3.57
C LYS A 44 4.11 -10.55 -3.08
N VAL A 45 4.19 -10.39 -1.76
CA VAL A 45 4.65 -9.15 -1.15
C VAL A 45 6.15 -9.00 -1.41
N GLY A 46 6.54 -7.93 -2.10
CA GLY A 46 7.93 -7.58 -2.36
C GLY A 46 8.55 -6.90 -1.13
N TRP A 47 7.94 -5.80 -0.71
CA TRP A 47 8.33 -5.06 0.50
C TRP A 47 7.12 -4.47 1.20
N VAL A 48 7.31 -4.16 2.48
CA VAL A 48 6.37 -3.44 3.33
C VAL A 48 7.16 -2.47 4.18
N GLU A 49 6.84 -1.19 4.10
CA GLU A 49 7.58 -0.15 4.83
C GLU A 49 6.66 0.98 5.28
N LYS A 50 7.01 1.59 6.42
CA LYS A 50 6.44 2.85 6.85
C LYS A 50 7.05 4.00 6.05
N VAL A 51 6.24 4.67 5.25
CA VAL A 51 6.68 5.76 4.37
C VAL A 51 6.47 7.15 5.00
N GLY A 52 5.71 7.25 6.09
CA GLY A 52 5.53 8.52 6.79
C GLY A 52 4.61 8.47 7.99
N THR A 53 4.35 9.64 8.55
CA THR A 53 3.45 9.85 9.69
C THR A 53 2.55 11.04 9.38
N VAL A 54 1.27 10.96 9.75
CA VAL A 54 0.26 12.01 9.55
C VAL A 54 -0.52 12.27 10.83
N PRO A 55 -1.23 13.41 10.98
CA PRO A 55 -2.13 13.63 12.10
C PRO A 55 -3.22 12.56 12.18
N SER A 56 -3.58 12.20 13.41
CA SER A 56 -4.66 11.27 13.73
C SER A 56 -5.99 11.78 13.16
N GLY A 57 -6.71 10.88 12.48
CA GLY A 57 -7.95 11.19 11.78
C GLY A 57 -7.76 11.61 10.33
N SER A 58 -6.52 11.68 9.84
CA SER A 58 -6.25 11.79 8.41
C SER A 58 -6.70 10.52 7.68
N SER A 59 -7.06 10.67 6.40
CA SER A 59 -7.34 9.55 5.52
C SER A 59 -6.73 9.72 4.13
N ILE A 60 -6.37 8.60 3.52
CA ILE A 60 -5.93 8.45 2.15
C ILE A 60 -7.17 8.51 1.27
N ALA A 61 -7.36 9.66 0.62
CA ALA A 61 -8.48 9.85 -0.30
C ALA A 61 -8.22 9.15 -1.64
N HIS A 62 -7.01 9.32 -2.20
CA HIS A 62 -6.66 8.83 -3.52
C HIS A 62 -5.19 8.37 -3.57
N CYS A 63 -4.90 7.38 -4.41
CA CYS A 63 -3.54 7.02 -4.79
C CYS A 63 -3.46 7.00 -6.32
N MET A 64 -2.41 7.58 -6.88
CA MET A 64 -2.17 7.61 -8.32
C MET A 64 -0.73 7.21 -8.60
N ALA A 65 -0.52 6.45 -9.67
CA ALA A 65 0.81 6.26 -10.22
C ALA A 65 1.17 7.49 -11.06
N VAL A 66 2.44 7.89 -11.03
CA VAL A 66 2.98 8.97 -11.84
C VAL A 66 3.92 8.36 -12.87
N GLU A 67 3.76 8.72 -14.13
CA GLU A 67 4.69 8.36 -15.20
C GLU A 67 5.90 9.31 -15.15
N VAL A 68 7.11 8.76 -15.26
CA VAL A 68 8.38 9.51 -15.26
C VAL A 68 8.87 9.70 -16.68
#